data_AF-A0AA36J7H0-F1
#
_entry.id   AF-A0AA36J7H0-F1
#
_cell.length_a   1.000
_cell.length_b   1.000
_cell.length_c   1.000
_cell.angle_alpha   90.00
_cell.angle_beta   90.00
_cell.angle_gamma   90.00
#
_symmetry.space_group_name_H-M   'P 1'
#
loop_
_entity.id
_entity.type
_entity.pdbx_description
1 polymer ?
#
loop_
_entity_poly.entity_id
_entity_poly.type
_entity_poly.pdbx_seq_one_letter_code
_entity_poly.pdbx_strand_id
1 'polypeptide(L)'
;MTRCKGKPQKSSLKLGAGIGKDVKGATERAPAVTIDVKSAAAMPEFNAADPLAHVAGKRVATTTGMKTAFAAESSLNIARRIRNASVPCGCVIEDDAAVAEDLSTAAMDLSSSSRRLMPRRPAWSYEISSGRLHHREAQSFKKWLDEVQELIQQRGGYPPAFETNLQVWRQLWRVLERCHVAVVVLDARHPLLHLPPALIYHVRRTLQKPLVVVLNKLDAVDPMNAERWAEALSLVPGISAIIGYSKEELTAEFRSLRIGKKALIHICHKVHSESMAASKAAESSNSKVEGSDRAETVEDKPVAFDFVESPEFVGSKSGYYFGTGNKGTGYYSDAQAPKKCAKAATRDLRDAVAQSTGEELSVPAGCVCGRTGCVTVSV
;
A
#
# COMPACT_ATOMS: atom_id res chain seq x y z
N MET A 1 -32.97 -29.02 -57.31
CA MET A 1 -32.76 -30.29 -56.58
C MET A 1 -31.29 -30.29 -56.21
N THR A 2 -30.84 -30.21 -54.96
CA THR A 2 -31.12 -31.12 -53.83
C THR A 2 -30.91 -30.36 -52.50
N ARG A 3 -31.83 -30.56 -51.56
CA ARG A 3 -31.97 -29.82 -50.28
C ARG A 3 -31.27 -30.62 -49.17
N CYS A 4 -30.13 -30.15 -48.66
CA CYS A 4 -29.48 -30.77 -47.49
C CYS A 4 -30.26 -30.42 -46.21
N LYS A 5 -30.87 -31.43 -45.58
CA LYS A 5 -31.52 -31.34 -44.28
C LYS A 5 -30.51 -31.66 -43.18
N GLY A 6 -30.00 -30.65 -42.48
CA GLY A 6 -29.36 -30.81 -41.18
C GLY A 6 -30.35 -30.44 -40.06
N LYS A 7 -30.65 -31.38 -39.16
CA LYS A 7 -31.49 -31.14 -37.97
C LYS A 7 -30.68 -30.34 -36.93
N PRO A 8 -31.19 -29.25 -36.35
CA PRO A 8 -30.57 -28.63 -35.19
C PRO A 8 -30.85 -29.46 -33.93
N GLN A 9 -29.79 -29.82 -33.20
CA GLN A 9 -29.90 -30.40 -31.86
C GLN A 9 -30.48 -29.34 -30.90
N LYS A 10 -31.63 -29.65 -30.29
CA LYS A 10 -32.20 -28.86 -29.19
C LYS A 10 -31.48 -29.24 -27.89
N SER A 11 -30.62 -28.37 -27.38
CA SER A 11 -30.21 -28.43 -25.96
C SER A 11 -31.24 -27.67 -25.13
N SER A 12 -32.01 -28.42 -24.33
CA SER A 12 -32.99 -27.87 -23.40
C SER A 12 -32.30 -27.23 -22.19
N LEU A 13 -32.16 -25.90 -22.18
CA LEU A 13 -32.04 -25.16 -20.93
C LEU A 13 -33.45 -24.86 -20.44
N LYS A 14 -33.86 -25.55 -19.37
CA LYS A 14 -35.12 -25.26 -18.66
C LYS A 14 -34.97 -23.91 -17.96
N LEU A 15 -35.50 -22.85 -18.57
CA LEU A 15 -35.97 -21.68 -17.84
C LEU A 15 -37.37 -22.00 -17.28
N GLY A 16 -37.44 -22.27 -15.98
CA GLY A 16 -38.67 -22.16 -15.18
C GLY A 16 -38.42 -21.05 -14.16
N ALA A 17 -38.95 -19.85 -14.37
CA ALA A 17 -40.29 -19.41 -13.96
C ALA A 17 -40.36 -19.12 -12.45
N GLY A 18 -40.22 -17.83 -12.16
CA GLY A 18 -40.43 -17.22 -10.84
C GLY A 18 -40.46 -15.70 -11.00
N ILE A 19 -41.29 -15.18 -11.92
CA ILE A 19 -41.59 -13.75 -12.00
C ILE A 19 -42.60 -13.45 -10.88
N GLY A 20 -42.08 -13.16 -9.70
CA GLY A 20 -42.82 -12.45 -8.66
C GLY A 20 -42.75 -10.96 -8.96
N LYS A 21 -43.92 -10.34 -9.20
CA LYS A 21 -44.09 -8.90 -9.26
C LYS A 21 -43.59 -8.28 -7.95
N ASP A 22 -42.60 -7.40 -8.03
CA ASP A 22 -42.46 -6.27 -7.10
C ASP A 22 -41.72 -5.14 -7.82
N VAL A 23 -42.50 -4.29 -8.48
CA VAL A 23 -42.09 -2.92 -8.80
C VAL A 23 -42.22 -2.14 -7.50
N LYS A 24 -41.11 -2.00 -6.77
CA LYS A 24 -40.93 -0.91 -5.81
C LYS A 24 -39.55 -0.31 -6.04
N GLY A 25 -39.53 0.98 -6.36
CA GLY A 25 -38.31 1.75 -6.54
C GLY A 25 -37.43 1.62 -5.30
N ALA A 26 -36.21 1.17 -5.51
CA ALA A 26 -35.17 1.08 -4.50
C ALA A 26 -33.89 1.60 -5.11
N THR A 27 -33.63 2.89 -4.88
CA THR A 27 -32.28 3.46 -4.79
C THR A 27 -31.57 2.83 -3.59
N GLU A 28 -31.36 1.53 -3.61
CA GLU A 28 -30.58 0.84 -2.58
C GLU A 28 -29.11 0.85 -2.99
N ARG A 29 -28.35 1.75 -2.33
CA ARG A 29 -26.89 1.65 -2.24
C ARG A 29 -26.53 0.19 -1.92
N ALA A 30 -25.61 -0.39 -2.69
CA ALA A 30 -25.02 -1.68 -2.37
C ALA A 30 -24.59 -1.69 -0.89
N PRO A 31 -24.84 -2.79 -0.14
CA PRO A 31 -24.52 -2.83 1.28
C PRO A 31 -23.04 -2.52 1.45
N ALA A 32 -22.76 -1.44 2.18
CA ALA A 32 -21.41 -1.13 2.60
C ALA A 32 -20.85 -2.38 3.26
N VAL A 33 -19.72 -2.89 2.75
CA VAL A 33 -18.99 -3.98 3.40
C VAL A 33 -18.53 -3.43 4.74
N THR A 34 -19.33 -3.69 5.77
CA THR A 34 -19.02 -3.30 7.14
C THR A 34 -17.83 -4.14 7.55
N ILE A 35 -16.64 -3.54 7.55
CA ILE A 35 -15.43 -4.15 8.08
C ILE A 35 -15.71 -4.45 9.55
N ASP A 36 -15.94 -5.72 9.88
CA ASP A 36 -15.98 -6.15 11.29
C ASP A 36 -14.60 -5.91 11.88
N VAL A 37 -14.49 -4.89 12.73
CA VAL A 37 -13.25 -4.43 13.35
C VAL A 37 -12.56 -5.54 14.14
N LYS A 38 -13.31 -6.53 14.65
CA LYS A 38 -12.77 -7.69 15.36
C LYS A 38 -12.15 -8.71 14.41
N SER A 39 -12.85 -9.07 13.33
CA SER A 39 -12.32 -9.95 12.27
C SER A 39 -11.15 -9.31 11.51
N ALA A 40 -11.17 -7.98 11.35
CA ALA A 40 -10.05 -7.22 10.82
C ALA A 40 -8.83 -7.17 11.75
N ALA A 41 -8.93 -7.55 13.03
CA ALA A 41 -7.76 -7.64 13.91
C ALA A 41 -7.07 -9.02 13.85
N ALA A 42 -7.72 -10.04 13.28
CA ALA A 42 -7.18 -11.39 13.18
C ALA A 42 -6.25 -11.51 11.96
N MET A 43 -5.02 -11.94 12.21
CA MET A 43 -4.06 -12.31 11.17
C MET A 43 -4.33 -13.75 10.72
N PRO A 44 -4.47 -14.04 9.41
CA PRO A 44 -4.53 -15.42 8.95
C PRO A 44 -3.17 -16.10 9.10
N GLU A 45 -3.17 -17.37 9.52
CA GLU A 45 -1.96 -18.20 9.58
C GLU A 45 -1.44 -18.51 8.18
N PHE A 46 -0.11 -18.46 8.02
CA PHE A 46 0.59 -18.91 6.82
C PHE A 46 1.54 -20.02 7.23
N ASN A 47 1.23 -21.27 6.84
CA ASN A 47 2.16 -22.40 6.98
C ASN A 47 3.18 -22.36 5.83
N ALA A 48 4.05 -21.35 5.81
CA ALA A 48 5.42 -21.58 5.37
C ALA A 48 6.24 -21.60 6.64
N ALA A 49 6.96 -22.71 6.87
CA ALA A 49 7.79 -22.90 8.06
C ALA A 49 8.67 -21.66 8.30
N ASP A 50 8.27 -20.83 9.27
CA ASP A 50 9.00 -19.65 9.70
C ASP A 50 10.02 -20.11 10.75
N PRO A 51 11.33 -20.11 10.45
CA PRO A 51 12.35 -20.57 11.38
C PRO A 51 12.57 -19.62 12.57
N LEU A 52 11.81 -18.53 12.70
CA LEU A 52 11.93 -17.55 13.78
C LEU A 52 10.68 -17.46 14.67
N ALA A 53 9.89 -18.53 14.76
CA ALA A 53 8.64 -18.60 15.51
C ALA A 53 8.79 -18.61 17.06
N HIS A 54 9.68 -17.80 17.62
CA HIS A 54 9.72 -17.55 19.06
C HIS A 54 9.30 -16.11 19.37
N VAL A 55 8.25 -16.01 20.20
CA VAL A 55 7.72 -14.81 20.86
C VAL A 55 6.72 -13.97 20.05
N ALA A 56 5.41 -14.25 20.22
CA ALA A 56 4.37 -13.27 20.59
C ALA A 56 2.94 -13.77 20.27
N GLY A 57 2.07 -13.75 21.29
CA GLY A 57 0.60 -13.75 21.19
C GLY A 57 -0.07 -15.12 20.99
N LYS A 58 -1.20 -15.36 21.68
CA LYS A 58 -2.13 -16.46 21.36
C LYS A 58 -2.60 -16.29 19.91
N ARG A 59 -2.08 -17.13 19.02
CA ARG A 59 -2.50 -17.20 17.61
C ARG A 59 -3.86 -17.88 17.56
N VAL A 60 -4.88 -17.16 17.09
CA VAL A 60 -6.19 -17.76 16.83
C VAL A 60 -6.12 -18.34 15.43
N ALA A 61 -6.13 -19.67 15.33
CA ALA A 61 -6.18 -20.37 14.05
C ALA A 61 -7.50 -20.03 13.33
N THR A 62 -7.42 -19.23 12.27
CA THR A 62 -8.54 -19.07 11.34
C THR A 62 -8.48 -20.20 10.33
N THR A 63 -9.39 -21.16 10.42
CA THR A 63 -9.47 -22.34 9.52
C THR A 63 -9.70 -21.97 8.04
N THR A 64 -10.04 -20.72 7.76
CA THR A 64 -10.19 -20.16 6.43
C THR A 64 -8.97 -19.31 6.09
N GLY A 65 -8.21 -19.71 5.06
CA GLY A 65 -7.14 -18.87 4.50
C GLY A 65 -7.65 -17.51 4.04
N MET A 66 -6.73 -16.58 3.77
CA MET A 66 -7.06 -15.24 3.30
C MET A 66 -7.87 -15.31 1.99
N LYS A 67 -9.05 -14.67 1.98
CA LYS A 67 -9.92 -14.59 0.80
C LYS A 67 -9.82 -13.20 0.19
N THR A 68 -9.68 -13.15 -1.13
CA THR A 68 -9.84 -11.90 -1.89
C THR A 68 -11.30 -11.45 -1.83
N ALA A 69 -11.54 -10.16 -1.68
CA ALA A 69 -12.89 -9.60 -1.65
C ALA A 69 -13.01 -8.48 -2.68
N PHE A 70 -13.89 -8.67 -3.66
CA PHE A 70 -14.21 -7.66 -4.67
C PHE A 70 -15.60 -7.10 -4.41
N ALA A 71 -15.81 -5.83 -4.76
CA ALA A 71 -17.14 -5.24 -4.77
C ALA A 71 -18.03 -5.98 -5.79
N ALA A 72 -19.31 -6.17 -5.43
CA ALA A 72 -20.27 -6.78 -6.34
C ALA A 72 -20.53 -5.86 -7.53
N GLU A 73 -20.42 -6.39 -8.75
CA GLU A 73 -20.80 -5.71 -9.98
C GLU A 73 -22.31 -5.91 -10.24
N SER A 74 -22.97 -4.95 -10.90
CA SER A 74 -24.38 -5.09 -11.26
C SER A 74 -24.58 -6.18 -12.33
N SER A 75 -25.65 -6.98 -12.21
CA SER A 75 -25.96 -8.03 -13.19
C SER A 75 -26.11 -7.49 -14.61
N LEU A 76 -26.56 -6.24 -14.74
CA LEU A 76 -26.71 -5.55 -16.02
C LEU A 76 -25.34 -5.24 -16.67
N ASN A 77 -24.36 -4.77 -15.89
CA ASN A 77 -23.01 -4.53 -16.38
C ASN A 77 -22.31 -5.82 -16.80
N ILE A 78 -22.47 -6.88 -16.01
CA ILE A 78 -21.96 -8.22 -16.34
C ILE A 78 -22.55 -8.70 -17.67
N ALA A 79 -23.87 -8.59 -17.84
CA ALA A 79 -24.55 -9.00 -19.08
C ALA A 79 -24.08 -8.19 -20.30
N ARG A 80 -23.85 -6.88 -20.14
CA ARG A 80 -23.29 -6.03 -21.19
C ARG A 80 -21.88 -6.47 -21.58
N ARG A 81 -21.00 -6.69 -20.61
CA ARG A 81 -19.62 -7.16 -20.87
C ARG A 81 -19.58 -8.52 -21.57
N ILE A 82 -20.44 -9.47 -21.17
CA ILE A 82 -20.55 -10.77 -21.84
C ILE A 82 -21.00 -10.61 -23.30
N ARG A 83 -21.99 -9.74 -23.55
CA ARG A 83 -22.43 -9.41 -24.90
C ARG A 83 -21.29 -8.82 -25.72
N ASN A 84 -20.58 -7.82 -25.19
CA ASN A 84 -19.46 -7.16 -25.87
C ASN A 84 -18.31 -8.14 -26.14
N ALA A 85 -18.00 -9.05 -25.22
CA ALA A 85 -17.00 -10.08 -25.42
C ALA A 85 -17.38 -11.11 -26.50
N SER A 86 -18.66 -11.19 -26.87
CA SER A 86 -19.16 -12.04 -27.96
C SER A 86 -19.07 -11.37 -29.33
N VAL A 87 -18.74 -10.08 -29.38
CA VAL A 87 -18.56 -9.33 -30.62
C VAL A 87 -17.23 -9.73 -31.26
N PRO A 88 -17.21 -10.09 -32.56
CA PRO A 88 -15.97 -10.44 -33.25
C PRO A 88 -14.93 -9.31 -33.19
N CYS A 89 -13.66 -9.67 -33.06
CA CYS A 89 -12.55 -8.72 -33.08
C CYS A 89 -12.57 -7.89 -34.37
N GLY A 90 -12.48 -6.57 -34.25
CA GLY A 90 -12.52 -5.62 -35.37
C GLY A 90 -13.92 -5.07 -35.69
N CYS A 91 -14.98 -5.61 -35.07
CA CYS A 91 -16.30 -4.97 -35.11
C CYS A 91 -16.40 -3.86 -34.07
N VAL A 92 -17.19 -2.82 -34.37
CA VAL A 92 -17.47 -1.73 -33.44
C VAL A 92 -18.32 -2.26 -32.29
N ILE A 93 -17.89 -1.99 -31.07
CA ILE A 93 -18.67 -2.28 -29.85
C ILE A 93 -19.43 -1.00 -29.49
N GLU A 94 -20.73 -0.99 -29.73
CA GLU A 94 -21.62 0.09 -29.29
C GLU A 94 -21.97 -0.13 -27.81
N ASP A 95 -21.23 0.53 -26.92
CA ASP A 95 -21.48 0.49 -25.49
C ASP A 95 -21.35 1.89 -24.87
N ASP A 96 -22.49 2.54 -24.68
CA ASP A 96 -22.59 3.88 -24.09
C ASP A 96 -22.06 3.95 -22.65
N ALA A 97 -21.86 2.80 -21.99
CA ALA A 97 -21.28 2.72 -20.65
C ALA A 97 -19.77 2.47 -20.65
N ALA A 98 -19.15 2.20 -21.80
CA ALA A 98 -17.72 1.99 -21.88
C ALA A 98 -16.97 3.33 -21.94
N VAL A 99 -15.99 3.50 -21.05
CA VAL A 99 -14.98 4.56 -21.16
C VAL A 99 -13.80 3.96 -21.92
N ALA A 100 -13.54 4.45 -23.13
CA ALA A 100 -12.37 4.06 -23.89
C ALA A 100 -11.13 4.69 -23.27
N GLU A 101 -10.20 3.86 -22.81
CA GLU A 101 -8.90 4.31 -22.30
C GLU A 101 -7.79 3.62 -23.08
N ASP A 102 -6.97 4.43 -23.74
CA ASP A 102 -5.79 3.94 -24.43
C ASP A 102 -4.65 3.74 -23.43
N LEU A 103 -4.34 2.47 -23.15
CA LEU A 103 -3.20 2.09 -22.34
C LEU A 103 -1.92 2.29 -23.15
N SER A 104 -1.13 3.30 -22.79
CA SER A 104 0.21 3.51 -23.33
C SER A 104 1.23 3.78 -22.23
N THR A 105 2.48 3.48 -22.51
CA THR A 105 3.59 3.74 -21.57
C THR A 105 3.79 5.24 -21.33
N ALA A 106 3.54 6.07 -22.34
CA ALA A 106 3.64 7.52 -22.26
C ALA A 106 2.48 8.17 -21.49
N ALA A 107 1.28 7.59 -21.54
CA ALA A 107 0.10 8.11 -20.85
C ALA A 107 0.01 7.70 -19.37
N MET A 108 0.94 6.88 -18.86
CA MET A 108 0.91 6.47 -17.45
C MET A 108 1.14 7.66 -16.52
N ASP A 109 0.12 7.97 -15.70
CA ASP A 109 0.24 8.99 -14.66
C ASP A 109 1.13 8.50 -13.52
N LEU A 110 2.37 9.00 -13.49
CA LEU A 110 3.33 8.79 -12.41
C LEU A 110 3.46 10.03 -11.49
N SER A 111 2.48 10.92 -11.55
CA SER A 111 2.43 12.10 -10.68
C SER A 111 1.90 11.77 -9.28
N SER A 112 1.88 12.77 -8.41
CA SER A 112 1.28 12.69 -7.07
C SER A 112 -0.21 12.33 -7.10
N SER A 113 -0.92 12.50 -8.23
CA SER A 113 -2.33 12.13 -8.38
C SER A 113 -2.55 10.62 -8.28
N SER A 114 -1.68 9.83 -8.93
CA SER A 114 -1.68 8.37 -8.89
C SER A 114 -1.62 7.79 -7.47
N ARG A 115 -1.06 8.55 -6.51
CA ARG A 115 -0.99 8.21 -5.09
C ARG A 115 -2.35 7.87 -4.48
N ARG A 116 -3.45 8.42 -5.02
CA ARG A 116 -4.81 8.20 -4.52
C ARG A 116 -5.37 6.81 -4.88
N LEU A 117 -4.81 6.15 -5.89
CA LEU A 117 -5.31 4.86 -6.38
C LEU A 117 -4.81 3.66 -5.55
N MET A 118 -3.99 3.88 -4.53
CA MET A 118 -3.46 2.82 -3.65
C MET A 118 -3.51 3.28 -2.18
N PRO A 119 -4.03 2.46 -1.25
CA PRO A 119 -4.08 2.83 0.15
C PRO A 119 -2.67 2.79 0.74
N ARG A 120 -2.34 3.83 1.51
CA ARG A 120 -1.07 3.91 2.22
C ARG A 120 -1.23 3.42 3.64
N ARG A 121 -0.21 2.71 4.12
CA ARG A 121 -0.12 2.40 5.54
C ARG A 121 0.12 3.69 6.34
N PRO A 122 -0.66 3.95 7.39
CA PRO A 122 -0.36 5.04 8.33
C PRO A 122 1.01 4.86 8.98
N ALA A 123 1.65 5.98 9.33
CA ALA A 123 2.92 5.94 10.05
C ALA A 123 2.77 5.18 11.39
N TRP A 124 3.70 4.27 11.64
CA TRP A 124 3.71 3.40 12.81
C TRP A 124 5.12 3.32 13.42
N SER A 125 5.17 3.01 14.71
CA SER A 125 6.40 2.78 15.48
C SER A 125 6.21 1.56 16.37
N TYR A 126 7.31 0.95 16.81
CA TYR A 126 7.28 -0.21 17.72
C TYR A 126 6.66 0.09 19.09
N GLU A 127 6.53 1.37 19.46
CA GLU A 127 5.91 1.82 20.70
C GLU A 127 4.37 1.73 20.66
N ILE A 128 3.78 1.69 19.46
CA ILE A 128 2.32 1.67 19.30
C ILE A 128 1.81 0.25 19.55
N SER A 129 0.79 0.12 20.40
CA SER A 129 0.15 -1.18 20.63
C SER A 129 -0.48 -1.74 19.34
N SER A 130 -0.37 -3.05 19.16
CA SER A 130 -0.89 -3.76 17.97
C SER A 130 -2.36 -3.42 17.68
N GLY A 131 -3.21 -3.40 18.71
CA GLY A 131 -4.62 -3.04 18.57
C GLY A 131 -4.85 -1.61 18.08
N ARG A 132 -4.06 -0.65 18.57
CA ARG A 132 -4.15 0.76 18.13
C ARG A 132 -3.68 0.93 16.70
N LEU A 133 -2.62 0.23 16.30
CA LEU A 133 -2.15 0.22 14.92
C LEU A 133 -3.20 -0.38 13.97
N HIS A 134 -3.77 -1.53 14.32
CA HIS A 134 -4.82 -2.17 13.53
C HIS A 134 -6.03 -1.26 13.35
N HIS A 135 -6.44 -0.55 14.40
CA HIS A 135 -7.54 0.41 14.33
C HIS A 135 -7.22 1.59 13.38
N ARG A 136 -6.02 2.18 13.49
CA ARG A 136 -5.57 3.26 12.60
C ARG A 136 -5.51 2.83 11.14
N GLU A 137 -4.99 1.63 10.87
CA GLU A 137 -4.97 1.05 9.53
C GLU A 137 -6.37 0.86 8.97
N ALA A 138 -7.31 0.33 9.78
CA ALA A 138 -8.70 0.13 9.37
C ALA A 138 -9.41 1.46 9.06
N GLN A 139 -9.21 2.48 9.91
CA GLN A 139 -9.79 3.81 9.70
C GLN A 139 -9.23 4.46 8.43
N SER A 140 -7.91 4.40 8.23
CA SER A 140 -7.27 4.95 7.03
C SER A 140 -7.70 4.24 5.76
N PHE A 141 -7.86 2.92 5.82
CA PHE A 141 -8.30 2.12 4.69
C PHE A 141 -9.76 2.39 4.34
N LYS A 142 -10.64 2.54 5.33
CA LYS A 142 -12.03 2.95 5.10
C LYS A 142 -12.11 4.30 4.41
N LYS A 143 -11.36 5.30 4.89
CA LYS A 143 -11.30 6.61 4.24
C LYS A 143 -10.85 6.51 2.78
N TRP A 144 -9.84 5.70 2.50
CA TRP A 144 -9.38 5.45 1.14
C TRP A 144 -10.45 4.76 0.27
N LEU A 145 -11.20 3.80 0.82
CA LEU A 145 -12.31 3.17 0.08
C LEU A 145 -13.38 4.20 -0.31
N ASP A 146 -13.74 5.09 0.62
CA ASP A 146 -14.70 6.17 0.36
C ASP A 146 -14.19 7.09 -0.77
N GLU A 147 -12.91 7.50 -0.72
CA GLU A 147 -12.26 8.31 -1.77
C GLU A 147 -12.25 7.61 -3.13
N VAL A 148 -11.95 6.30 -3.19
CA VAL A 148 -11.95 5.53 -4.45
C VAL A 148 -13.37 5.39 -5.00
N GLN A 149 -14.37 5.20 -4.16
CA GLN A 149 -15.77 5.14 -4.60
C GLN A 149 -16.21 6.47 -5.22
N GLU A 150 -15.82 7.60 -4.64
CA GLU A 150 -16.06 8.92 -5.22
C GLU A 150 -15.37 9.08 -6.58
N LEU A 151 -14.11 8.65 -6.71
CA LEU A 151 -13.37 8.70 -7.98
C LEU A 151 -14.03 7.84 -9.07
N ILE A 152 -14.49 6.63 -8.72
CA ILE A 152 -15.20 5.75 -9.64
C ILE A 152 -16.52 6.39 -10.10
N GLN A 153 -17.26 7.01 -9.18
CA GLN A 153 -18.50 7.69 -9.50
C GLN A 153 -18.29 8.91 -10.40
N GLN A 154 -17.20 9.65 -10.21
CA GLN A 154 -16.83 10.80 -11.03
C GLN A 154 -16.34 10.40 -12.43
N ARG A 155 -15.51 9.35 -12.52
CA ARG A 155 -15.02 8.82 -13.81
C ARG A 155 -16.16 8.27 -14.66
N GLY A 156 -17.14 7.64 -14.03
CA GLY A 156 -18.22 6.95 -14.73
C GLY A 156 -17.74 5.67 -15.41
N GLY A 157 -18.62 5.07 -16.21
CA GLY A 157 -18.41 3.80 -16.87
C GLY A 157 -18.41 2.59 -15.93
N TYR A 158 -17.75 1.51 -16.35
CA TYR A 158 -17.67 0.28 -15.56
C TYR A 158 -16.78 0.49 -14.32
N PRO A 159 -17.29 0.18 -13.11
CA PRO A 159 -16.47 0.25 -11.91
C PRO A 159 -15.34 -0.78 -12.00
N PRO A 160 -14.06 -0.37 -11.88
CA PRO A 160 -12.95 -1.31 -11.88
C PRO A 160 -13.06 -2.24 -10.66
N ALA A 161 -12.81 -3.53 -10.88
CA ALA A 161 -12.70 -4.47 -9.77
C ALA A 161 -11.36 -4.27 -9.06
N PHE A 162 -11.39 -4.11 -7.75
CA PHE A 162 -10.18 -4.00 -6.92
C PHE A 162 -10.39 -4.68 -5.56
N GLU A 163 -9.29 -4.98 -4.89
CA GLU A 163 -9.30 -5.66 -3.60
C GLU A 163 -9.83 -4.75 -2.48
N THR A 164 -10.86 -5.22 -1.77
CA THR A 164 -11.51 -4.50 -0.66
C THR A 164 -11.17 -5.11 0.71
N ASN A 165 -10.46 -6.23 0.76
CA ASN A 165 -10.00 -6.84 1.99
C ASN A 165 -8.72 -6.16 2.50
N LEU A 166 -8.82 -5.49 3.66
CA LEU A 166 -7.70 -4.85 4.34
C LEU A 166 -6.54 -5.83 4.62
N GLN A 167 -6.81 -7.11 4.88
CA GLN A 167 -5.72 -8.05 5.20
C GLN A 167 -4.78 -8.24 4.03
N VAL A 168 -5.30 -8.25 2.80
CA VAL A 168 -4.48 -8.37 1.58
C VAL A 168 -3.56 -7.15 1.45
N TRP A 169 -4.11 -5.95 1.64
CA TRP A 169 -3.34 -4.70 1.64
C TRP A 169 -2.28 -4.63 2.74
N ARG A 170 -2.58 -5.14 3.94
CA ARG A 170 -1.58 -5.24 5.01
C ARG A 170 -0.41 -6.14 4.65
N GLN A 171 -0.65 -7.24 3.93
CA GLN A 171 0.45 -8.08 3.46
C GLN A 171 1.31 -7.36 2.42
N LEU A 172 0.67 -6.67 1.47
CA LEU A 172 1.40 -5.84 0.51
C LEU A 172 2.28 -4.80 1.22
N TRP A 173 1.74 -4.06 2.19
CA TRP A 173 2.52 -3.07 2.95
C TRP A 173 3.72 -3.69 3.66
N ARG A 174 3.55 -4.82 4.36
CA ARG A 174 4.65 -5.50 5.06
C ARG A 174 5.73 -6.01 4.11
N VAL A 175 5.35 -6.53 2.95
CA VAL A 175 6.30 -6.98 1.92
C VAL A 175 7.07 -5.80 1.37
N LEU A 176 6.39 -4.71 1.01
CA LEU A 176 7.02 -3.51 0.48
C LEU A 176 7.91 -2.80 1.50
N GLU A 177 7.56 -2.82 2.78
CA GLU A 177 8.39 -2.25 3.85
C GLU A 177 9.67 -3.07 4.10
N ARG A 178 9.58 -4.40 4.03
CA ARG A 178 10.72 -5.29 4.32
C ARG A 178 11.62 -5.57 3.11
N CYS A 179 11.12 -5.44 1.89
CA CYS A 179 11.92 -5.74 0.71
C CYS A 179 13.04 -4.71 0.52
N HIS A 180 14.16 -5.13 -0.06
CA HIS A 180 15.21 -4.21 -0.52
C HIS A 180 15.04 -3.85 -2.00
N VAL A 181 14.46 -4.78 -2.76
CA VAL A 181 14.11 -4.64 -4.17
C VAL A 181 12.68 -5.11 -4.33
N ALA A 182 11.82 -4.29 -4.94
CA ALA A 182 10.47 -4.70 -5.30
C ALA A 182 10.50 -5.36 -6.68
N VAL A 183 9.92 -6.55 -6.79
CA VAL A 183 9.78 -7.25 -8.08
C VAL A 183 8.30 -7.35 -8.42
N VAL A 184 7.91 -6.83 -9.58
CA VAL A 184 6.53 -6.91 -10.08
C VAL A 184 6.51 -7.85 -11.28
N VAL A 185 5.68 -8.89 -11.18
CA VAL A 185 5.50 -9.89 -12.23
C VAL A 185 4.33 -9.46 -13.10
N LEU A 186 4.57 -9.30 -14.40
CA LEU A 186 3.60 -8.92 -15.41
C LEU A 186 3.37 -10.09 -16.36
N ASP A 187 2.13 -10.28 -16.80
CA ASP A 187 1.83 -11.21 -17.90
C ASP A 187 2.25 -10.57 -19.24
N ALA A 188 3.10 -11.24 -20.00
CA ALA A 188 3.66 -10.71 -21.26
C ALA A 188 2.59 -10.44 -22.33
N ARG A 189 1.40 -11.07 -22.22
CA ARG A 189 0.30 -10.88 -23.17
C ARG A 189 -0.31 -9.48 -23.09
N HIS A 190 -0.32 -8.89 -21.90
CA HIS A 190 -0.86 -7.54 -21.67
C HIS A 190 -0.18 -6.87 -20.47
N PRO A 191 1.10 -6.49 -20.57
CA PRO A 191 1.88 -6.10 -19.40
C PRO A 191 1.40 -4.79 -18.75
N LEU A 192 0.89 -3.84 -19.54
CA LEU A 192 0.41 -2.54 -19.03
C LEU A 192 -0.79 -2.69 -18.08
N LEU A 193 -1.65 -3.68 -18.29
CA LEU A 193 -2.79 -3.97 -17.41
C LEU A 193 -2.33 -4.43 -16.02
N HIS A 194 -1.18 -5.08 -15.95
CA HIS A 194 -0.64 -5.64 -14.70
C HIS A 194 0.31 -4.68 -13.97
N LEU A 195 0.52 -3.48 -14.50
CA LEU A 195 1.49 -2.52 -13.98
C LEU A 195 0.79 -1.24 -13.48
N PRO A 196 0.28 -1.25 -12.24
CA PRO A 196 -0.43 -0.09 -11.70
C PRO A 196 0.52 1.09 -11.43
N PRO A 197 0.26 2.30 -12.00
CA PRO A 197 1.11 3.48 -11.81
C PRO A 197 1.27 3.89 -10.33
N ALA A 198 0.21 3.70 -9.54
CA ALA A 198 0.23 4.00 -8.11
C ALA A 198 1.24 3.16 -7.32
N LEU A 199 1.47 1.90 -7.73
CA LEU A 199 2.47 1.04 -7.12
C LEU A 199 3.88 1.51 -7.47
N ILE A 200 4.11 1.88 -8.73
CA ILE A 200 5.40 2.45 -9.17
C ILE A 200 5.70 3.70 -8.36
N TYR A 201 4.74 4.63 -8.27
CA TYR A 201 4.87 5.85 -7.48
C TYR A 201 5.17 5.54 -6.02
N HIS A 202 4.43 4.61 -5.41
CA HIS A 202 4.62 4.25 -4.01
C HIS A 202 6.02 3.67 -3.76
N VAL A 203 6.45 2.69 -4.55
CA VAL A 203 7.77 2.06 -4.40
C VAL A 203 8.90 3.05 -4.66
N ARG A 204 8.83 3.83 -5.75
CA ARG A 204 9.93 4.69 -6.19
C ARG A 204 10.00 6.02 -5.47
N ARG A 205 8.86 6.66 -5.18
CA ARG A 205 8.81 8.00 -4.57
C ARG A 205 8.60 7.95 -3.06
N THR A 206 7.79 7.01 -2.57
CA THR A 206 7.49 6.93 -1.12
C THR A 206 8.51 6.07 -0.38
N LEU A 207 8.79 4.87 -0.89
CA LEU A 207 9.73 3.95 -0.24
C LEU A 207 11.17 4.12 -0.72
N GLN A 208 11.37 4.83 -1.83
CA GLN A 208 12.68 5.07 -2.46
C GLN A 208 13.45 3.78 -2.78
N LYS A 209 12.72 2.69 -3.05
CA LYS A 209 13.30 1.38 -3.36
C LYS A 209 13.40 1.17 -4.86
N PRO A 210 14.36 0.37 -5.35
CA PRO A 210 14.38 -0.03 -6.75
C PRO A 210 13.23 -0.96 -7.10
N LEU A 211 12.77 -0.87 -8.35
CA LEU A 211 11.66 -1.65 -8.89
C LEU A 211 12.13 -2.43 -10.12
N VAL A 212 12.05 -3.76 -10.04
CA VAL A 212 12.37 -4.66 -11.15
C VAL A 212 11.07 -5.27 -11.68
N VAL A 213 10.96 -5.37 -12.99
CA VAL A 213 9.80 -5.95 -13.66
C VAL A 213 10.16 -7.29 -14.29
N VAL A 214 9.28 -8.28 -14.14
CA VAL A 214 9.43 -9.60 -14.75
C VAL A 214 8.28 -9.84 -15.71
N LEU A 215 8.59 -9.97 -17.00
CA LEU A 215 7.64 -10.40 -18.03
C LEU A 215 7.52 -11.93 -17.99
N ASN A 216 6.42 -12.41 -17.43
CA ASN A 216 6.08 -13.82 -17.30
C ASN A 216 5.25 -14.31 -18.50
N LYS A 217 5.24 -15.62 -18.73
CA LYS A 217 4.54 -16.29 -19.84
C LYS A 217 5.03 -15.86 -21.22
N LEU A 218 6.35 -15.73 -21.36
CA LEU A 218 6.97 -15.39 -22.65
C LEU A 218 6.69 -16.42 -23.76
N ASP A 219 6.37 -17.66 -23.41
CA ASP A 219 5.92 -18.72 -24.31
C ASP A 219 4.61 -18.38 -25.04
N ALA A 220 3.77 -17.52 -24.46
CA ALA A 220 2.46 -17.16 -25.01
C ALA A 220 2.50 -15.97 -25.98
N VAL A 221 3.67 -15.39 -26.24
CA VAL A 221 3.84 -14.16 -27.03
C VAL A 221 4.96 -14.34 -28.04
N ASP A 222 4.79 -13.76 -29.23
CA ASP A 222 5.85 -13.71 -30.24
C ASP A 222 7.12 -13.02 -29.67
N PRO A 223 8.33 -13.56 -29.90
CA PRO A 223 9.56 -13.01 -29.36
C PRO A 223 9.78 -11.55 -29.71
N MET A 224 9.48 -11.15 -30.95
CA MET A 224 9.65 -9.78 -31.41
C MET A 224 8.70 -8.83 -30.65
N ASN A 225 7.49 -9.28 -30.35
CA ASN A 225 6.53 -8.48 -29.56
C ASN A 225 6.95 -8.40 -28.09
N ALA A 226 7.48 -9.47 -27.51
CA ALA A 226 7.99 -9.48 -26.15
C ALA A 226 9.20 -8.53 -25.98
N GLU A 227 10.10 -8.49 -26.95
CA GLU A 227 11.23 -7.54 -26.97
C GLU A 227 10.74 -6.09 -27.07
N ARG A 228 9.79 -5.81 -27.96
CA ARG A 228 9.16 -4.48 -28.04
C ARG A 228 8.45 -4.08 -26.75
N TRP A 229 7.81 -5.02 -26.06
CA TRP A 229 7.25 -4.75 -24.73
C TRP A 229 8.32 -4.39 -23.72
N ALA A 230 9.44 -5.11 -23.72
CA ALA A 230 10.56 -4.80 -22.83
C ALA A 230 11.15 -3.41 -23.13
N GLU A 231 11.32 -3.06 -24.40
CA GLU A 231 11.77 -1.72 -24.82
C GLU A 231 10.77 -0.65 -24.38
N ALA A 232 9.48 -0.82 -24.66
CA ALA A 232 8.45 0.15 -24.29
C ALA A 232 8.36 0.35 -22.77
N LEU A 233 8.41 -0.73 -21.99
CA LEU A 233 8.40 -0.67 -20.53
C LEU A 233 9.68 -0.03 -19.98
N SER A 234 10.83 -0.17 -20.65
CA SER A 234 12.08 0.44 -20.19
C SER A 234 12.03 1.97 -20.19
N LEU A 235 11.14 2.56 -21.01
CA LEU A 235 10.89 4.00 -21.07
C LEU A 235 10.08 4.51 -19.87
N VAL A 236 9.44 3.62 -19.12
CA VAL A 236 8.58 3.99 -17.99
C VAL A 236 9.45 4.45 -16.82
N PRO A 237 9.30 5.70 -16.35
CA PRO A 237 10.10 6.22 -15.25
C PRO A 237 9.96 5.37 -13.98
N GLY A 238 11.11 5.00 -13.42
CA GLY A 238 11.18 4.30 -12.14
C GLY A 238 11.36 2.79 -12.23
N ILE A 239 11.18 2.17 -13.41
CA ILE A 239 11.57 0.77 -13.62
C ILE A 239 13.10 0.72 -13.74
N SER A 240 13.74 -0.12 -12.91
CA SER A 240 15.19 -0.25 -12.83
C SER A 240 15.73 -1.30 -13.81
N ALA A 241 14.99 -2.38 -14.03
CA ALA A 241 15.36 -3.44 -14.97
C ALA A 241 14.13 -4.27 -15.37
N ILE A 242 14.20 -4.91 -16.52
CA ILE A 242 13.17 -5.81 -17.06
C ILE A 242 13.81 -7.16 -17.39
N ILE A 243 13.13 -8.23 -16.99
CA ILE A 243 13.60 -9.61 -17.14
C ILE A 243 12.48 -10.47 -17.72
N GLY A 244 12.85 -11.40 -18.59
CA GLY A 244 11.96 -12.44 -19.08
C GLY A 244 11.88 -13.66 -18.17
N TYR A 245 10.70 -14.24 -18.05
CA TYR A 245 10.52 -15.53 -17.40
C TYR A 245 9.43 -16.34 -18.13
N SER A 246 9.69 -17.62 -18.32
CA SER A 246 8.65 -18.60 -18.61
C SER A 246 8.91 -19.86 -17.79
N LYS A 247 7.82 -20.55 -17.45
CA LYS A 247 7.87 -21.89 -16.87
C LYS A 247 8.13 -22.94 -17.95
N GLU A 248 7.58 -22.74 -19.14
CA GLU A 248 7.73 -23.63 -20.28
C GLU A 248 9.07 -23.37 -20.98
N GLU A 249 9.56 -24.37 -21.70
CA GLU A 249 10.80 -24.23 -22.46
C GLU A 249 10.59 -23.28 -23.65
N LEU A 250 11.46 -22.29 -23.76
CA LEU A 250 11.39 -21.30 -24.83
C LEU A 250 12.01 -21.89 -26.09
N THR A 251 11.19 -22.06 -27.12
CA THR A 251 11.62 -22.53 -28.44
C THR A 251 12.28 -21.44 -29.28
N ALA A 252 12.08 -20.17 -28.90
CA ALA A 252 12.55 -19.01 -29.64
C ALA A 252 13.65 -18.26 -28.90
N GLU A 253 14.54 -17.63 -29.67
CA GLU A 253 15.63 -16.81 -29.14
C GLU A 253 15.16 -15.39 -28.84
N PHE A 254 15.56 -14.88 -27.68
CA PHE A 254 15.37 -13.49 -27.28
C PHE A 254 16.75 -12.85 -27.17
N ARG A 255 17.04 -11.91 -28.06
CA ARG A 255 18.36 -11.29 -28.23
C ARG A 255 18.62 -10.22 -27.18
N SER A 256 17.62 -9.38 -26.91
CA SER A 256 17.76 -8.23 -26.01
C SER A 256 17.35 -8.53 -24.57
N LEU A 257 16.43 -9.49 -24.38
CA LEU A 257 15.82 -9.77 -23.09
C LEU A 257 16.57 -10.87 -22.33
N ARG A 258 17.08 -10.53 -21.16
CA ARG A 258 17.66 -11.52 -20.23
C ARG A 258 16.57 -12.39 -19.65
N ILE A 259 16.75 -13.70 -19.67
CA ILE A 259 15.73 -14.66 -19.23
C ILE A 259 16.23 -15.51 -18.06
N GLY A 260 15.29 -15.78 -17.14
CA GLY A 260 15.43 -16.85 -16.16
C GLY A 260 15.83 -16.40 -14.75
N LYS A 261 15.73 -17.35 -13.82
CA LYS A 261 15.87 -17.10 -12.38
C LYS A 261 17.26 -16.59 -11.98
N LYS A 262 18.32 -17.14 -12.59
CA LYS A 262 19.70 -16.72 -12.32
C LYS A 262 19.94 -15.25 -12.73
N ALA A 263 19.42 -14.87 -13.90
CA ALA A 263 19.49 -13.49 -14.38
C ALA A 263 18.74 -12.54 -13.45
N LEU A 264 17.53 -12.94 -12.99
CA LEU A 264 16.75 -12.17 -12.01
C LEU A 264 17.52 -11.93 -10.72
N ILE A 265 18.07 -12.98 -10.11
CA ILE A 265 18.85 -12.86 -8.87
C ILE A 265 20.03 -11.92 -9.07
N HIS A 266 20.80 -12.10 -10.14
CA HIS A 266 21.96 -11.25 -10.45
C HIS A 266 21.57 -9.77 -10.60
N ILE A 267 20.49 -9.48 -11.34
CA ILE A 267 20.01 -8.12 -11.55
C ILE A 267 19.50 -7.50 -10.25
N CYS A 268 18.76 -8.25 -9.43
CA CYS A 268 18.33 -7.76 -8.12
C CYS A 268 19.51 -7.38 -7.22
N HIS A 269 20.58 -8.19 -7.19
CA HIS A 269 21.79 -7.84 -6.44
C HIS A 269 22.49 -6.60 -7.01
N LYS A 270 22.62 -6.51 -8.34
CA LYS A 270 23.20 -5.35 -9.02
C LYS A 270 22.44 -4.07 -8.68
N VAL A 271 21.13 -4.05 -8.94
CA VAL A 271 20.26 -2.89 -8.72
C VAL A 271 20.22 -2.50 -7.23
N HIS A 272 20.24 -3.47 -6.31
CA HIS A 272 20.34 -3.18 -4.89
C HIS A 272 21.66 -2.49 -4.53
N SER A 273 22.80 -2.99 -5.05
CA SER A 273 24.11 -2.39 -4.80
C SER A 273 24.22 -0.96 -5.33
N GLU A 274 23.67 -0.69 -6.52
CA GLU A 274 23.61 0.64 -7.12
C GLU A 274 22.73 1.59 -6.28
N SER A 275 21.57 1.11 -5.83
CA SER A 275 20.69 1.89 -4.94
C SER A 275 21.37 2.22 -3.61
N MET A 276 22.09 1.28 -3.01
CA MET A 276 22.82 1.49 -1.76
C MET A 276 23.97 2.49 -1.94
N ALA A 277 24.68 2.43 -3.07
CA ALA A 277 25.72 3.39 -3.41
C ALA A 277 25.14 4.80 -3.61
N ALA A 278 24.00 4.91 -4.30
CA ALA A 278 23.31 6.18 -4.51
C ALA A 278 22.82 6.82 -3.20
N SER A 279 22.25 6.03 -2.27
CA SER A 279 21.83 6.53 -0.95
C SER A 279 23.01 7.04 -0.13
N LYS A 280 24.14 6.31 -0.12
CA LYS A 280 25.37 6.76 0.57
C LYS A 280 25.96 8.03 -0.04
N ALA A 281 25.93 8.14 -1.37
CA ALA A 281 26.38 9.34 -2.06
C ALA A 281 25.52 10.55 -1.68
N ALA A 282 24.19 10.39 -1.65
CA ALA A 282 23.25 11.44 -1.25
C ALA A 282 23.48 11.91 0.21
N GLU A 283 23.71 10.97 1.14
CA GLU A 283 24.06 11.29 2.53
C GLU A 283 25.38 12.06 2.63
N SER A 284 26.40 11.66 1.86
CA SER A 284 27.71 12.34 1.83
C SER A 284 27.68 13.73 1.20
N SER A 285 26.74 13.99 0.27
CA SER A 285 26.53 15.34 -0.28
C SER A 285 25.76 16.23 0.69
N ASN A 286 24.81 15.68 1.45
CA ASN A 286 24.02 16.48 2.40
C ASN A 286 24.86 16.92 3.61
N SER A 287 25.87 16.14 4.00
CA SER A 287 26.85 16.53 5.03
C SER A 287 27.91 17.54 4.56
N LYS A 288 27.99 17.83 3.24
CA LYS A 288 28.96 18.76 2.65
C LYS A 288 28.38 20.15 2.36
N VAL A 289 27.05 20.30 2.36
CA VAL A 289 26.35 21.58 2.13
C VAL A 289 26.21 22.40 3.43
N GLU A 290 26.38 21.82 4.61
CA GLU A 290 26.46 22.57 5.88
C GLU A 290 27.86 23.19 6.14
N GLY A 291 28.74 23.22 5.14
CA GLY A 291 30.14 23.59 5.30
C GLY A 291 30.72 24.43 4.17
N SER A 292 30.02 25.45 3.68
CA SER A 292 30.59 26.61 2.97
C SER A 292 29.45 27.41 2.35
N ASP A 293 28.90 28.38 3.06
CA ASP A 293 28.54 29.68 2.50
C ASP A 293 28.32 30.67 3.65
N ARG A 294 29.33 31.51 3.85
CA ARG A 294 29.26 32.68 4.72
C ARG A 294 28.59 33.79 3.92
N ALA A 295 27.26 33.74 3.86
CA ALA A 295 26.43 34.86 3.41
C ALA A 295 25.84 35.53 4.66
N GLU A 296 26.17 36.80 4.86
CA GLU A 296 25.51 37.66 5.84
C GLU A 296 24.03 37.81 5.47
N THR A 297 23.17 37.10 6.17
CA THR A 297 21.76 37.45 6.31
C THR A 297 21.53 37.96 7.72
N VAL A 298 21.11 39.22 7.80
CA VAL A 298 20.68 39.90 9.02
C VAL A 298 19.47 39.15 9.58
N GLU A 299 19.70 38.31 10.58
CA GLU A 299 18.63 37.78 11.42
C GLU A 299 18.33 38.80 12.53
N ASP A 300 17.14 39.40 12.46
CA ASP A 300 16.51 40.05 13.60
C ASP A 300 16.27 39.00 14.69
N LYS A 301 17.13 38.98 15.71
CA LYS A 301 16.86 38.30 16.97
C LYS A 301 15.62 38.94 17.60
N PRO A 302 14.55 38.19 17.94
CA PRO A 302 13.54 38.73 18.82
C PRO A 302 14.18 38.96 20.19
N VAL A 303 14.25 40.21 20.61
CA VAL A 303 14.64 40.59 21.95
C VAL A 303 13.71 39.86 22.92
N ALA A 304 14.25 38.95 23.72
CA ALA A 304 13.49 38.23 24.74
C ALA A 304 13.03 39.24 25.79
N PHE A 305 11.75 39.60 25.76
CA PHE A 305 11.13 40.39 26.82
C PHE A 305 10.73 39.44 27.96
N ASP A 306 11.16 39.73 29.18
CA ASP A 306 10.89 38.89 30.36
C ASP A 306 9.39 38.72 30.68
N PHE A 307 8.52 39.58 30.13
CA PHE A 307 7.08 39.58 30.38
C PHE A 307 6.31 40.23 29.23
N VAL A 308 5.19 39.62 28.83
CA VAL A 308 4.23 40.18 27.87
C VAL A 308 2.85 40.22 28.53
N GLU A 309 2.35 41.43 28.83
CA GLU A 309 1.03 41.62 29.41
C GLU A 309 -0.07 41.11 28.47
N SER A 310 -0.99 40.30 29.00
CA SER A 310 -2.11 39.79 28.23
C SER A 310 -3.24 39.44 29.20
N PRO A 311 -4.42 40.08 29.09
CA PRO A 311 -5.51 39.90 30.05
C PRO A 311 -6.15 38.51 29.95
N GLU A 312 -6.04 37.84 28.81
CA GLU A 312 -6.62 36.53 28.54
C GLU A 312 -5.63 35.58 27.85
N PHE A 313 -5.85 34.28 27.99
CA PHE A 313 -4.99 33.27 27.37
C PHE A 313 -5.30 33.13 25.88
N VAL A 314 -4.37 33.56 25.02
CA VAL A 314 -4.51 33.54 23.54
C VAL A 314 -3.90 32.28 22.90
N GLY A 315 -3.35 31.36 23.70
CA GLY A 315 -2.74 30.10 23.24
C GLY A 315 -1.33 29.88 23.76
N SER A 316 -0.77 28.68 23.53
CA SER A 316 0.59 28.33 23.98
C SER A 316 1.66 29.04 23.13
N LYS A 317 2.50 29.86 23.77
CA LYS A 317 3.70 30.45 23.15
C LYS A 317 4.93 29.65 23.56
N SER A 318 5.76 29.25 22.60
CA SER A 318 6.99 28.49 22.87
C SER A 318 7.95 29.33 23.72
N GLY A 319 8.39 28.82 24.87
CA GLY A 319 9.31 29.49 25.79
C GLY A 319 8.64 30.42 26.82
N TYR A 320 7.30 30.43 26.90
CA TYR A 320 6.55 31.24 27.86
C TYR A 320 5.41 30.46 28.52
N TYR A 321 5.17 30.74 29.80
CA TYR A 321 3.99 30.28 30.53
C TYR A 321 3.04 31.45 30.83
N PHE A 322 1.74 31.21 30.79
CA PHE A 322 0.74 32.23 31.12
C PHE A 322 0.42 32.17 32.61
N GLY A 323 0.38 33.32 33.29
CA GLY A 323 0.03 33.40 34.70
C GLY A 323 -0.07 34.83 35.22
N THR A 324 -0.34 34.95 36.51
CA THR A 324 -0.36 36.23 37.22
C THR A 324 0.86 36.29 38.13
N GLY A 325 1.71 37.28 37.91
CA GLY A 325 2.93 37.52 38.69
C GLY A 325 3.05 39.00 39.09
N ASN A 326 4.23 39.39 39.54
CA ASN A 326 4.47 40.74 40.09
C ASN A 326 4.27 41.86 39.06
N LYS A 327 4.31 41.55 37.75
CA LYS A 327 4.12 42.51 36.65
C LYS A 327 2.70 42.50 36.07
N GLY A 328 1.77 41.75 36.66
CA GLY A 328 0.39 41.60 36.17
C GLY A 328 0.13 40.22 35.54
N THR A 329 -1.04 40.09 34.90
CA THR A 329 -1.45 38.87 34.19
C THR A 329 -0.90 38.88 32.76
N GLY A 330 -0.25 37.80 32.35
CA GLY A 330 0.34 37.70 31.02
C GLY A 330 1.28 36.50 30.84
N TYR A 331 2.10 36.56 29.80
CA TYR A 331 3.09 35.54 29.46
C TYR A 331 4.45 35.88 30.09
N TYR A 332 4.95 34.98 30.94
CA TYR A 332 6.28 35.06 31.56
C TYR A 332 7.22 34.06 30.89
N SER A 333 8.52 34.36 30.82
CA SER A 333 9.49 33.44 30.25
C SER A 333 9.60 32.15 31.08
N ASP A 334 9.76 31.00 30.43
CA ASP A 334 9.86 29.68 31.10
C ASP A 334 11.04 29.61 32.08
N ALA A 335 12.06 30.45 31.90
CA ALA A 335 13.18 30.59 32.83
C ALA A 335 12.76 31.03 34.24
N GLN A 336 11.61 31.71 34.37
CA GLN A 336 11.08 32.24 35.64
C GLN A 336 9.96 31.37 36.24
N ALA A 337 9.68 30.20 35.64
CA ALA A 337 8.61 29.33 36.11
C ALA A 337 8.83 28.89 37.56
N PRO A 338 7.83 29.01 38.46
CA PRO A 338 7.97 28.59 39.84
C PRO A 338 8.24 27.08 39.90
N LYS A 339 9.40 26.72 40.47
CA LYS A 339 9.79 25.32 40.71
C LYS A 339 8.73 24.69 41.63
N LYS A 340 7.96 23.72 41.14
CA LYS A 340 7.00 22.99 41.97
C LYS A 340 7.73 22.34 43.14
N CYS A 341 7.41 22.79 44.35
CA CYS A 341 7.91 22.21 45.58
C CYS A 341 7.24 20.83 45.75
N ALA A 342 8.02 19.76 45.64
CA ALA A 342 7.55 18.39 45.82
C ALA A 342 7.27 18.10 47.30
N LYS A 343 6.16 18.60 47.84
CA LYS A 343 5.56 18.12 49.10
C LYS A 343 4.04 18.20 49.02
N ALA A 344 3.41 17.08 49.35
CA ALA A 344 1.97 16.83 49.60
C ALA A 344 1.26 15.95 48.55
N ALA A 345 1.53 14.65 48.62
CA ALA A 345 0.57 13.58 48.28
C ALA A 345 1.01 12.28 48.99
N THR A 346 1.05 12.33 50.32
CA THR A 346 1.10 11.14 51.19
C THR A 346 -0.11 11.18 52.11
N ARG A 347 -1.26 10.73 51.59
CA ARG A 347 -2.31 10.06 52.35
C ARG A 347 -3.22 9.36 51.35
N ASP A 348 -3.66 8.19 51.75
CA ASP A 348 -4.63 7.33 51.07
C ASP A 348 -4.08 6.40 50.00
N LEU A 349 -3.30 5.41 50.47
CA LEU A 349 -3.25 4.03 49.96
C LEU A 349 -2.43 3.16 50.95
N ARG A 350 -2.92 3.11 52.19
CA ARG A 350 -2.65 2.02 53.13
C ARG A 350 -4.01 1.47 53.49
N ASP A 351 -4.46 0.51 52.68
CA ASP A 351 -5.39 -0.57 53.04
C ASP A 351 -5.73 -1.34 51.77
N ALA A 352 -4.82 -2.21 51.35
CA ALA A 352 -5.13 -3.46 50.64
C ALA A 352 -3.85 -4.27 50.43
N VAL A 353 -3.68 -5.24 51.32
CA VAL A 353 -3.11 -6.56 51.04
C VAL A 353 -1.60 -6.59 50.74
N ALA A 354 -0.86 -6.75 51.83
CA ALA A 354 0.27 -7.66 51.88
C ALA A 354 -0.17 -9.07 51.44
N GLN A 355 0.53 -9.69 50.49
CA GLN A 355 0.90 -11.12 50.51
C GLN A 355 1.78 -11.49 49.30
N SER A 356 2.78 -12.34 49.58
CA SER A 356 3.72 -13.06 48.69
C SER A 356 4.81 -12.20 48.02
N THR A 357 6.07 -12.19 48.50
CA THR A 357 7.15 -13.18 48.23
C THR A 357 7.30 -13.40 46.72
N GLY A 358 8.37 -13.01 46.02
CA GLY A 358 9.79 -13.05 46.35
C GLY A 358 10.43 -14.01 45.34
N GLU A 359 11.15 -13.50 44.34
CA GLU A 359 12.16 -14.26 43.57
C GLU A 359 13.00 -13.29 42.70
N GLU A 360 14.29 -13.23 43.01
CA GLU A 360 15.36 -12.68 42.17
C GLU A 360 15.62 -13.61 40.98
N LEU A 361 15.84 -13.08 39.77
CA LEU A 361 16.77 -13.71 38.83
C LEU A 361 17.30 -12.73 37.76
N SER A 362 18.61 -12.58 37.83
CA SER A 362 19.64 -12.12 36.90
C SER A 362 19.31 -11.79 35.43
N VAL A 363 19.83 -10.63 35.02
CA VAL A 363 20.14 -10.22 33.64
C VAL A 363 21.36 -10.99 33.11
N PRO A 364 21.43 -11.27 31.79
CA PRO A 364 22.69 -10.94 31.12
C PRO A 364 22.49 -10.17 29.81
N ALA A 365 23.51 -9.37 29.51
CA ALA A 365 23.69 -8.54 28.33
C ALA A 365 24.27 -9.33 27.15
N GLY A 366 24.04 -8.84 25.92
CA GLY A 366 25.04 -8.83 24.85
C GLY A 366 24.75 -9.57 23.52
N CYS A 367 25.27 -8.97 22.43
CA CYS A 367 25.42 -9.42 21.03
C CYS A 367 24.17 -9.36 20.11
N VAL A 368 24.08 -8.52 19.06
CA VAL A 368 24.93 -8.19 17.88
C VAL A 368 24.87 -9.23 16.73
N CYS A 369 24.34 -8.72 15.61
CA CYS A 369 24.49 -9.09 14.20
C CYS A 369 23.82 -10.35 13.62
N GLY A 370 22.95 -10.09 12.63
CA GLY A 370 23.19 -10.48 11.25
C GLY A 370 22.52 -11.75 10.75
N ARG A 371 21.52 -11.60 9.86
CA ARG A 371 21.50 -12.23 8.52
C ARG A 371 20.25 -11.85 7.73
N THR A 372 20.52 -11.56 6.47
CA THR A 372 19.63 -11.23 5.36
C THR A 372 18.78 -12.44 4.92
N GLY A 373 17.47 -12.25 4.79
CA GLY A 373 16.55 -13.23 4.18
C GLY A 373 15.72 -12.55 3.09
N CYS A 374 15.84 -13.03 1.86
CA CYS A 374 15.06 -12.57 0.70
C CYS A 374 13.79 -13.43 0.60
N VAL A 375 12.61 -12.81 0.64
CA VAL A 375 11.32 -13.51 0.51
C VAL A 375 10.61 -13.00 -0.75
N THR A 376 10.50 -13.87 -1.75
CA THR A 376 9.63 -13.72 -2.92
C THR A 376 8.26 -14.30 -2.60
N VAL A 377 7.21 -13.48 -2.75
CA VAL A 377 5.81 -13.93 -2.74
C VAL A 377 5.25 -13.70 -4.13
N SER A 378 4.92 -14.79 -4.82
CA SER A 378 4.13 -14.76 -6.05
C SER A 378 2.66 -14.61 -5.68
N VAL A 379 1.96 -13.69 -6.35
CA VAL A 379 0.50 -13.60 -6.35
C VAL A 379 -0.06 -14.56 -7.38
#